data_AF-A0A484I8J0-F1
#
_entry.id   AF-A0A484I8J0-F1
#
_cell.length_a   1.000
_cell.length_b   1.000
_cell.length_c   1.000
_cell.angle_alpha   90.00
_cell.angle_beta   90.00
_cell.angle_gamma   90.00
#
_symmetry.space_group_name_H-M   'P 1'
#
loop_
_entity.id
_entity.type
_entity.pdbx_description
1 polymer ?
#
loop_
_entity_poly.entity_id
_entity_poly.type
_entity_poly.pdbx_seq_one_letter_code
_entity_poly.pdbx_strand_id
1 'polypeptide(L)'
;MMLRALNQTTFIKSLNGIINKLSFSNKVLLSSFIFISITVFAIFQLSTIPIISASLENYGVDTNVSSSSDNKKVALVLPSFTWAAYQTGSFYDFYALYSYIQFANREVNITITNNTHLLKDRPIPEGPFVYYTDLEEEPYTPYINFINLAKDLYREHGINPTNLTDADVDQGKIFNADGTNAYDILFLFHNEYVTQAEYDNLKKFVTNGGTIVFGDGNVLYAEVAYNQDNNTISLVSGHNWNFDQKNTAWKGPAERWLDETREWVGSNFLDIPANYPLRFNNNPFNYTHSEENYVANPNVKILIDYELDNVPRYSGQYLGAKVATYEMDYGKGKVIHLGLWGHMLALNEDFAEYLNNVIIPLSLNKTS
;
A
#
# COMPACT_ATOMS: atom_id res chain seq x y z
N MET A 1 41.62 26.01 -19.15
CA MET A 1 41.69 27.48 -19.04
C MET A 1 40.25 27.96 -18.94
N MET A 2 39.68 28.48 -17.85
CA MET A 2 40.15 29.02 -16.58
C MET A 2 38.94 28.96 -15.63
N LEU A 3 39.13 28.52 -14.39
CA LEU A 3 38.13 28.56 -13.32
C LEU A 3 37.63 30.01 -13.08
N ARG A 4 36.34 30.18 -12.76
CA ARG A 4 35.86 31.30 -11.94
C ARG A 4 34.98 30.79 -10.81
N ALA A 5 35.49 30.99 -9.60
CA ALA A 5 34.83 30.75 -8.33
C ALA A 5 33.69 31.75 -8.08
N LEU A 6 32.56 31.26 -7.58
CA LEU A 6 31.51 32.08 -6.97
C LEU A 6 31.76 32.15 -5.45
N ASN A 7 31.64 33.37 -4.94
CA ASN A 7 32.18 33.84 -3.68
C ASN A 7 31.21 33.57 -2.50
N GLN A 8 31.64 32.83 -1.47
CA GLN A 8 30.84 32.40 -0.31
C GLN A 8 30.36 33.54 0.62
N THR A 9 30.80 34.78 0.42
CA THR A 9 30.56 35.89 1.36
C THR A 9 29.18 36.56 1.26
N THR A 10 28.40 36.31 0.20
CA THR A 10 27.08 36.95 0.03
C THR A 10 25.95 36.19 0.73
N PHE A 11 26.12 34.88 0.98
CA PHE A 11 25.13 34.02 1.64
C PHE A 11 25.08 34.24 3.16
N ILE A 12 26.22 34.50 3.79
CA ILE A 12 26.34 34.66 5.25
C ILE A 12 25.71 35.98 5.77
N LYS A 13 25.61 37.02 4.93
CA LYS A 13 24.97 38.29 5.34
C LYS A 13 23.44 38.25 5.33
N SER A 14 22.82 37.34 4.58
CA SER A 14 21.35 37.20 4.53
C SER A 14 20.83 36.43 5.77
N LEU A 15 21.59 35.45 6.27
CA LEU A 15 21.20 34.63 7.42
C LEU A 15 21.17 35.41 8.76
N ASN A 16 22.12 36.33 8.97
CA ASN A 16 22.17 37.16 10.19
C ASN A 16 21.06 38.22 10.28
N GLY A 17 20.39 38.54 9.16
CA GLY A 17 19.26 39.49 9.14
C GLY A 17 17.93 38.87 9.57
N ILE A 18 17.79 37.55 9.44
CA ILE A 18 16.53 36.82 9.72
C ILE A 18 16.50 36.35 11.19
N ILE A 19 17.65 36.02 11.77
CA ILE A 19 17.75 35.51 13.16
C ILE A 19 17.44 36.61 14.21
N ASN A 20 17.61 37.90 13.88
CA ASN A 20 17.38 39.01 14.82
C ASN A 20 15.94 39.53 14.90
N LYS A 21 14.96 38.89 14.24
CA LYS A 21 13.54 39.34 14.22
C LYS A 21 12.53 38.41 14.89
N LEU A 22 12.97 37.33 15.53
CA LEU A 22 12.08 36.42 16.26
C LEU A 22 12.39 36.50 17.76
N SER A 23 11.73 37.40 18.48
CA SER A 23 11.70 37.36 19.94
C SER A 23 10.58 36.43 20.40
N PHE A 24 10.91 35.21 20.82
CA PHE A 24 9.99 34.34 21.54
C PHE A 24 10.20 34.48 23.04
N SER A 25 9.10 34.51 23.80
CA SER A 25 9.13 34.61 25.26
C SER A 25 9.65 33.31 25.87
N ASN A 26 10.62 33.43 26.79
CA ASN A 26 11.39 32.33 27.42
C ASN A 26 10.59 31.46 28.41
N LYS A 27 9.44 30.90 28.02
CA LYS A 27 8.69 29.95 28.87
C LYS A 27 7.99 28.79 28.15
N VAL A 28 8.51 28.28 27.03
CA VAL A 28 8.17 26.92 26.56
C VAL A 28 9.35 26.38 25.73
N LEU A 29 10.37 25.81 26.38
CA LEU A 29 11.47 25.13 25.69
C LEU A 29 12.08 24.12 26.66
N LEU A 30 11.37 23.01 26.86
CA LEU A 30 11.89 21.81 27.50
C LEU A 30 11.08 20.60 27.02
N SER A 31 11.35 20.11 25.80
CA SER A 31 11.03 18.73 25.36
C SER A 31 11.26 18.45 23.86
N SER A 32 12.03 19.27 23.12
CA SER A 32 12.43 18.89 21.77
C SER A 32 13.75 19.57 21.45
N PHE A 33 14.83 18.79 21.38
CA PHE A 33 16.15 19.01 20.78
C PHE A 33 17.24 18.34 21.62
N ILE A 34 17.50 17.06 21.33
CA ILE A 34 18.87 16.53 21.37
C ILE A 34 19.16 15.98 19.97
N PHE A 35 19.97 16.75 19.25
CA PHE A 35 20.78 16.34 18.11
C PHE A 35 21.83 15.28 18.55
N ILE A 36 22.30 14.45 17.62
CA ILE A 36 23.64 14.57 16.99
C ILE A 36 23.93 13.30 16.17
N SER A 37 24.22 13.52 14.89
CA SER A 37 24.90 12.60 13.98
C SER A 37 26.27 12.18 14.51
N ILE A 38 26.59 10.89 14.50
CA ILE A 38 27.98 10.41 14.48
C ILE A 38 28.08 9.29 13.45
N THR A 39 28.70 9.64 12.32
CA THR A 39 29.28 8.71 11.35
C THR A 39 30.75 8.52 11.73
N VAL A 40 31.17 7.32 12.17
CA VAL A 40 32.58 6.89 12.11
C VAL A 40 32.67 5.39 11.80
N PHE A 41 33.29 5.11 10.66
CA PHE A 41 34.04 3.92 10.22
C PHE A 41 34.22 2.76 11.22
N ALA A 42 33.84 1.55 10.78
CA ALA A 42 34.55 0.32 11.13
C ALA A 42 34.63 -0.60 9.89
N ILE A 43 35.87 -0.84 9.46
CA ILE A 43 36.30 -1.66 8.32
C ILE A 43 36.64 -3.07 8.83
N PHE A 44 36.14 -4.08 8.11
CA PHE A 44 36.57 -5.48 8.01
C PHE A 44 36.65 -6.36 9.27
N GLN A 45 35.69 -7.31 9.35
CA GLN A 45 36.01 -8.73 9.56
C GLN A 45 35.18 -9.57 8.58
N LEU A 46 35.87 -10.11 7.57
CA LEU A 46 35.39 -11.22 6.76
C LEU A 46 35.35 -12.46 7.66
N SER A 47 34.16 -12.91 8.03
CA SER A 47 33.94 -14.27 8.50
C SER A 47 33.01 -14.97 7.51
N THR A 48 33.55 -15.98 6.85
CA THR A 48 32.87 -16.90 5.95
C THR A 48 31.60 -17.47 6.60
N ILE A 49 30.43 -17.01 6.14
CA ILE A 49 29.15 -17.65 6.48
C ILE A 49 28.95 -18.79 5.47
N PRO A 50 28.67 -20.03 5.94
CA PRO A 50 28.42 -21.14 5.03
C PRO A 50 27.15 -20.84 4.22
N ILE A 51 27.25 -21.00 2.91
CA ILE A 51 26.11 -21.01 2.00
C ILE A 51 25.24 -22.19 2.43
N ILE A 52 24.18 -21.90 3.19
CA ILE A 52 23.06 -22.82 3.34
C ILE A 52 22.19 -22.53 2.13
N SER A 53 22.32 -23.37 1.10
CA SER A 53 21.31 -23.49 0.06
C SER A 53 20.02 -23.89 0.78
N ALA A 54 19.09 -22.96 0.94
CA ALA A 54 17.71 -23.30 1.26
C ALA A 54 17.20 -24.12 0.07
N SER A 55 17.13 -25.42 0.23
CA SER A 55 16.43 -26.29 -0.71
C SER A 55 14.97 -25.88 -0.68
N LEU A 56 14.46 -25.34 -1.78
CA LEU A 56 13.05 -25.42 -2.14
C LEU A 56 12.69 -26.91 -2.20
N GLU A 57 12.43 -27.52 -1.05
CA GLU A 57 11.91 -28.88 -0.98
C GLU A 57 10.48 -28.87 -1.53
N ASN A 58 10.36 -29.32 -2.79
CA ASN A 58 9.19 -29.96 -3.38
C ASN A 58 7.83 -29.48 -2.86
N TYR A 59 7.43 -28.27 -3.27
CA TYR A 59 6.01 -28.06 -3.54
C TYR A 59 5.65 -29.01 -4.67
N GLY A 60 4.89 -30.05 -4.34
CA GLY A 60 4.27 -30.94 -5.32
C GLY A 60 3.29 -30.14 -6.17
N VAL A 61 3.80 -29.47 -7.19
CA VAL A 61 3.00 -29.00 -8.31
C VAL A 61 2.53 -30.26 -9.02
N ASP A 62 1.25 -30.56 -8.88
CA ASP A 62 0.61 -31.60 -9.67
C ASP A 62 0.65 -31.15 -11.15
N THR A 63 1.66 -31.60 -11.90
CA THR A 63 1.97 -31.13 -13.25
C THR A 63 0.97 -31.60 -14.32
N ASN A 64 -0.26 -31.93 -13.94
CA ASN A 64 -1.30 -32.47 -14.83
C ASN A 64 -2.57 -31.62 -14.89
N VAL A 65 -2.43 -30.29 -14.84
CA VAL A 65 -3.48 -29.40 -15.32
C VAL A 65 -2.90 -28.49 -16.40
N SER A 66 -2.90 -29.00 -17.64
CA SER A 66 -2.85 -28.17 -18.83
C SER A 66 -4.15 -27.37 -18.93
N SER A 67 -4.34 -26.36 -18.06
CA SER A 67 -5.34 -25.33 -18.29
C SER A 67 -4.80 -24.47 -19.42
N SER A 68 -5.42 -24.50 -20.61
CA SER A 68 -4.98 -23.63 -21.70
C SER A 68 -5.16 -22.18 -21.25
N SER A 69 -4.06 -21.47 -20.99
CA SER A 69 -4.04 -20.04 -20.65
C SER A 69 -4.61 -19.16 -21.77
N ASP A 70 -4.76 -19.73 -22.98
CA ASP A 70 -5.16 -19.11 -24.25
C ASP A 70 -6.46 -18.30 -24.26
N ASN A 71 -7.24 -18.23 -23.17
CA ASN A 71 -8.50 -17.45 -23.13
C ASN A 71 -8.76 -16.68 -21.82
N LYS A 72 -7.79 -16.59 -20.90
CA LYS A 72 -8.00 -15.87 -19.63
C LYS A 72 -7.91 -14.36 -19.82
N LYS A 73 -8.92 -13.63 -19.32
CA LYS A 73 -8.96 -12.16 -19.32
C LYS A 73 -8.45 -11.64 -17.98
N VAL A 74 -7.34 -10.92 -18.01
CA VAL A 74 -6.72 -10.34 -16.81
C VAL A 74 -6.82 -8.81 -16.88
N ALA A 75 -7.17 -8.19 -15.76
CA ALA A 75 -7.02 -6.75 -15.58
C ALA A 75 -6.05 -6.40 -14.46
N LEU A 76 -5.22 -5.38 -14.69
CA LEU A 76 -4.38 -4.74 -13.68
C LEU A 76 -5.12 -3.48 -13.20
N VAL A 77 -5.52 -3.44 -11.93
CA VAL A 77 -6.31 -2.33 -11.37
C VAL A 77 -5.37 -1.31 -10.73
N LEU A 78 -5.14 -0.21 -11.44
CA LEU A 78 -4.24 0.86 -11.03
C LEU A 78 -4.85 1.68 -9.87
N PRO A 79 -4.08 1.98 -8.81
CA PRO A 79 -4.56 2.65 -7.60
C PRO A 79 -4.60 4.19 -7.75
N SER A 80 -5.30 4.64 -8.79
CA SER A 80 -5.56 6.04 -9.13
C SER A 80 -6.18 6.90 -8.01
N PHE A 81 -7.09 6.37 -7.19
CA PHE A 81 -7.64 7.10 -6.05
C PHE A 81 -6.58 7.29 -4.96
N THR A 82 -5.76 6.26 -4.74
CA THR A 82 -4.61 6.37 -3.85
C THR A 82 -3.63 7.42 -4.36
N TRP A 83 -3.30 7.44 -5.65
CA TRP A 83 -2.48 8.51 -6.22
C TRP A 83 -3.02 9.91 -5.93
N ALA A 84 -4.35 10.09 -6.04
CA ALA A 84 -5.01 11.35 -5.73
C ALA A 84 -4.89 11.74 -4.25
N ALA A 85 -4.89 10.77 -3.32
CA ALA A 85 -4.71 11.00 -1.89
C ALA A 85 -3.26 11.37 -1.52
N TYR A 86 -2.29 10.79 -2.22
CA TYR A 86 -0.85 10.93 -1.95
C TYR A 86 -0.17 12.09 -2.69
N GLN A 87 -0.82 12.71 -3.67
CA GLN A 87 -0.26 13.89 -4.32
C GLN A 87 -0.14 15.06 -3.33
N THR A 88 0.83 15.94 -3.57
CA THR A 88 0.99 17.18 -2.81
C THR A 88 -0.30 18.02 -2.86
N GLY A 89 -0.69 18.63 -1.74
CA GLY A 89 -1.92 19.40 -1.61
C GLY A 89 -3.17 18.53 -1.41
N SER A 90 -3.00 17.31 -0.91
CA SER A 90 -4.06 16.30 -0.74
C SER A 90 -4.11 15.72 0.69
N PHE A 91 -4.66 14.52 0.84
CA PHE A 91 -5.06 13.95 2.13
C PHE A 91 -3.89 13.83 3.10
N TYR A 92 -2.73 13.38 2.62
CA TYR A 92 -1.55 13.21 3.48
C TYR A 92 -1.00 14.54 4.04
N ASP A 93 -1.19 15.66 3.35
CA ASP A 93 -0.90 16.99 3.90
C ASP A 93 -1.84 17.34 5.06
N PHE A 94 -3.10 16.93 4.98
CA PHE A 94 -4.04 17.08 6.10
C PHE A 94 -3.62 16.19 7.28
N TYR A 95 -3.27 14.93 7.03
CA TYR A 95 -2.83 14.01 8.08
C TYR A 95 -1.56 14.48 8.78
N ALA A 96 -0.58 15.02 8.03
CA ALA A 96 0.62 15.60 8.60
C ALA A 96 0.32 16.74 9.58
N LEU A 97 -0.72 17.54 9.32
CA LEU A 97 -1.13 18.65 10.19
C LEU A 97 -1.88 18.20 11.44
N TYR A 98 -2.66 17.11 11.37
CA TYR A 98 -3.68 16.84 12.40
C TYR A 98 -3.61 15.44 13.04
N SER A 99 -2.94 14.45 12.44
CA SER A 99 -2.96 13.08 12.98
C SER A 99 -2.30 12.97 14.36
N TYR A 100 -1.26 13.76 14.65
CA TYR A 100 -0.66 13.77 16.00
C TYR A 100 -1.68 14.12 17.10
N ILE A 101 -2.66 14.96 16.78
CA ILE A 101 -3.70 15.40 17.72
C ILE A 101 -4.63 14.23 18.08
N GLN A 102 -5.01 13.44 17.08
CA GLN A 102 -5.84 12.24 17.26
C GLN A 102 -5.10 11.17 18.09
N PHE A 103 -3.82 10.96 17.83
CA PHE A 103 -3.02 9.97 18.55
C PHE A 103 -2.71 10.37 20.00
N ALA A 104 -2.46 11.66 20.24
CA ALA A 104 -2.16 12.18 21.58
C ALA A 104 -3.41 12.24 22.47
N ASN A 105 -4.60 12.46 21.90
CA ASN A 105 -5.84 12.69 22.65
C ASN A 105 -6.89 11.62 22.33
N ARG A 106 -6.60 10.35 22.67
CA ARG A 106 -7.47 9.20 22.36
C ARG A 106 -8.91 9.35 22.87
N GLU A 107 -9.15 10.19 23.88
CA GLU A 107 -10.46 10.37 24.53
C GLU A 107 -11.25 11.62 24.10
N VAL A 108 -10.66 12.51 23.29
CA VAL A 108 -11.34 13.77 22.90
C VAL A 108 -11.87 13.66 21.48
N ASN A 109 -13.19 13.86 21.31
CA ASN A 109 -13.79 14.05 19.99
C ASN A 109 -13.41 15.44 19.46
N ILE A 110 -12.30 15.49 18.71
CA ILE A 110 -11.81 16.72 18.11
C ILE A 110 -12.41 16.85 16.72
N THR A 111 -12.99 18.02 16.48
CA THR A 111 -13.54 18.41 15.19
C THR A 111 -12.61 19.44 14.55
N ILE A 112 -12.21 19.19 13.31
CA ILE A 112 -11.34 20.06 12.51
C ILE A 112 -12.17 20.66 11.38
N THR A 113 -12.18 21.99 11.31
CA THR A 113 -12.83 22.75 10.22
C THR A 113 -11.83 23.53 9.38
N ASN A 114 -10.55 23.54 9.77
CA ASN A 114 -9.48 24.21 9.05
C ASN A 114 -8.79 23.23 8.10
N ASN A 115 -8.30 23.72 6.96
CA ASN A 115 -7.59 22.94 5.94
C ASN A 115 -8.36 21.72 5.39
N THR A 116 -9.66 21.59 5.64
CA THR A 116 -10.49 20.49 5.13
C THR A 116 -10.65 20.51 3.60
N HIS A 117 -10.24 21.59 2.93
CA HIS A 117 -10.09 21.61 1.48
C HIS A 117 -9.10 20.54 1.01
N LEU A 118 -8.10 20.18 1.80
CA LEU A 118 -7.15 19.10 1.49
C LEU A 118 -7.81 17.72 1.40
N LEU A 119 -8.99 17.54 2.00
CA LEU A 119 -9.74 16.28 2.00
C LEU A 119 -10.85 16.22 0.95
N LYS A 120 -11.03 17.29 0.15
CA LYS A 120 -12.21 17.47 -0.69
C LYS A 120 -11.88 17.80 -2.12
N ASP A 121 -12.56 17.16 -3.07
CA ASP A 121 -12.46 17.41 -4.51
C ASP A 121 -10.99 17.40 -4.99
N ARG A 122 -10.22 16.40 -4.53
CA ARG A 122 -8.81 16.21 -4.92
C ARG A 122 -8.76 15.54 -6.29
N PRO A 123 -8.12 16.15 -7.30
CA PRO A 123 -8.12 15.64 -8.66
C PRO A 123 -7.37 14.31 -8.73
N ILE A 124 -7.86 13.38 -9.52
CA ILE A 124 -7.14 12.14 -9.82
C ILE A 124 -6.08 12.44 -10.89
N PRO A 125 -4.79 12.19 -10.61
CA PRO A 125 -3.73 12.49 -11.58
C PRO A 125 -3.79 11.52 -12.77
N GLU A 126 -3.74 12.06 -14.00
CA GLU A 126 -3.70 11.26 -15.24
C GLU A 126 -2.29 10.81 -15.64
N GLY A 127 -1.27 11.20 -14.86
CA GLY A 127 0.13 10.95 -15.17
C GLY A 127 1.04 11.18 -13.96
N PRO A 128 2.34 11.39 -14.19
CA PRO A 128 3.28 11.69 -13.13
C PRO A 128 2.83 12.87 -12.26
N PHE A 129 2.95 12.74 -10.94
CA PHE A 129 2.57 13.78 -9.98
C PHE A 129 3.63 13.92 -8.89
N VAL A 130 3.60 15.05 -8.19
CA VAL A 130 4.49 15.29 -7.04
C VAL A 130 3.91 14.61 -5.82
N TYR A 131 4.60 13.58 -5.34
CA TYR A 131 4.24 12.85 -4.13
C TYR A 131 4.41 13.75 -2.89
N TYR A 132 3.55 13.61 -1.88
CA TYR A 132 3.48 14.56 -0.76
C TYR A 132 4.78 14.71 0.06
N THR A 133 5.64 13.68 0.07
CA THR A 133 6.94 13.73 0.75
C THR A 133 8.09 14.19 -0.14
N ASP A 134 7.90 14.22 -1.46
CA ASP A 134 8.96 14.39 -2.45
C ASP A 134 8.86 15.75 -3.16
N LEU A 135 8.67 16.82 -2.38
CA LEU A 135 8.43 18.19 -2.89
C LEU A 135 9.55 18.74 -3.77
N GLU A 136 10.75 18.15 -3.70
CA GLU A 136 11.93 18.55 -4.47
C GLU A 136 12.24 17.61 -5.65
N GLU A 137 11.47 16.53 -5.81
CA GLU A 137 11.65 15.56 -6.89
C GLU A 137 10.81 15.90 -8.14
N GLU A 138 11.26 15.40 -9.28
CA GLU A 138 10.47 15.47 -10.51
C GLU A 138 9.23 14.57 -10.39
N PRO A 139 8.05 14.99 -10.91
CA PRO A 139 6.85 14.18 -10.89
C PRO A 139 7.09 12.77 -11.45
N TYR A 140 6.57 11.76 -10.78
CA TYR A 140 6.65 10.35 -11.20
C TYR A 140 5.32 9.63 -10.97
N THR A 141 5.21 8.40 -11.48
CA THR A 141 4.05 7.52 -11.24
C THR A 141 4.48 6.44 -10.24
N PRO A 142 3.95 6.46 -9.00
CA PRO A 142 4.25 5.42 -8.02
C PRO A 142 3.89 4.02 -8.53
N TYR A 143 4.60 3.02 -8.01
CA TYR A 143 4.37 1.59 -8.28
C TYR A 143 4.59 1.15 -9.74
N ILE A 144 5.09 2.01 -10.63
CA ILE A 144 5.23 1.71 -12.07
C ILE A 144 6.09 0.47 -12.34
N ASN A 145 7.16 0.26 -11.55
CA ASN A 145 8.00 -0.93 -11.68
C ASN A 145 7.22 -2.21 -11.37
N PHE A 146 6.37 -2.19 -10.34
CA PHE A 146 5.58 -3.35 -9.96
C PHE A 146 4.45 -3.63 -10.96
N ILE A 147 3.80 -2.56 -11.45
CA ILE A 147 2.80 -2.65 -12.52
C ILE A 147 3.40 -3.27 -13.79
N ASN A 148 4.59 -2.82 -14.19
CA ASN A 148 5.29 -3.36 -15.36
C ASN A 148 5.72 -4.80 -15.13
N LEU A 149 6.25 -5.14 -13.95
CA LEU A 149 6.61 -6.51 -13.60
C LEU A 149 5.40 -7.43 -13.74
N ALA A 150 4.29 -7.14 -13.06
CA ALA A 150 3.08 -7.96 -13.15
C ALA A 150 2.59 -8.11 -14.60
N LYS A 151 2.62 -7.02 -15.38
CA LYS A 151 2.23 -7.02 -16.80
C LYS A 151 3.11 -7.94 -17.64
N ASP A 152 4.42 -7.86 -17.46
CA ASP A 152 5.38 -8.63 -18.24
C ASP A 152 5.32 -10.12 -17.85
N LEU A 153 5.18 -10.43 -16.56
CA LEU A 153 4.98 -11.81 -16.11
C LEU A 153 3.71 -12.43 -16.69
N TYR A 154 2.56 -11.73 -16.69
CA TYR A 154 1.36 -12.28 -17.37
C TYR A 154 1.58 -12.53 -18.88
N ARG A 155 2.39 -11.70 -19.55
CA ARG A 155 2.74 -11.89 -20.97
C ARG A 155 3.61 -13.12 -21.18
N GLU A 156 4.48 -13.46 -20.24
CA GLU A 156 5.24 -14.72 -20.27
C GLU A 156 4.31 -15.95 -20.23
N HIS A 157 3.13 -15.83 -19.60
CA HIS A 157 2.07 -16.84 -19.61
C HIS A 157 1.14 -16.77 -20.84
N GLY A 158 1.48 -15.96 -21.85
CA GLY A 158 0.71 -15.79 -23.08
C GLY A 158 -0.53 -14.91 -22.92
N ILE A 159 -0.65 -14.16 -21.82
CA ILE A 159 -1.81 -13.32 -21.51
C ILE A 159 -1.42 -11.86 -21.64
N ASN A 160 -2.19 -11.08 -22.40
CA ASN A 160 -2.01 -9.63 -22.46
C ASN A 160 -3.03 -8.93 -21.55
N PRO A 161 -2.63 -8.48 -20.34
CA PRO A 161 -3.57 -7.89 -19.41
C PRO A 161 -3.97 -6.47 -19.81
N THR A 162 -5.18 -6.08 -19.42
CA THR A 162 -5.73 -4.74 -19.61
C THR A 162 -5.51 -3.89 -18.36
N ASN A 163 -5.09 -2.64 -18.51
CA ASN A 163 -5.07 -1.72 -17.37
C ASN A 163 -6.46 -1.13 -17.15
N LEU A 164 -6.93 -1.16 -15.91
CA LEU A 164 -8.13 -0.47 -15.42
C LEU A 164 -7.72 0.47 -14.28
N THR A 165 -8.58 1.42 -13.95
CA THR A 165 -8.42 2.30 -12.78
C THR A 165 -9.45 1.97 -11.70
N ASP A 166 -9.25 2.45 -10.48
CA ASP A 166 -10.30 2.40 -9.44
C ASP A 166 -11.63 2.96 -9.95
N ALA A 167 -11.59 4.07 -10.70
CA ALA A 167 -12.77 4.68 -11.30
C ALA A 167 -13.50 3.75 -12.30
N ASP A 168 -12.78 2.88 -13.02
CA ASP A 168 -13.38 1.88 -13.88
C ASP A 168 -14.08 0.78 -13.08
N VAL A 169 -13.50 0.39 -11.93
CA VAL A 169 -14.08 -0.60 -11.02
C VAL A 169 -15.30 -0.04 -10.30
N ASP A 170 -15.23 1.20 -9.80
CA ASP A 170 -16.36 1.96 -9.24
C ASP A 170 -17.55 1.97 -10.20
N GLN A 171 -17.30 2.28 -11.48
CA GLN A 171 -18.30 2.30 -12.55
C GLN A 171 -18.76 0.91 -13.00
N GLY A 172 -18.26 -0.17 -12.39
CA GLY A 172 -18.67 -1.54 -12.68
C GLY A 172 -18.17 -2.08 -14.03
N LYS A 173 -17.13 -1.48 -14.63
CA LYS A 173 -16.57 -1.92 -15.93
C LYS A 173 -15.84 -3.27 -15.88
N ILE A 174 -15.73 -3.86 -14.69
CA ILE A 174 -15.29 -5.24 -14.49
C ILE A 174 -16.41 -6.27 -14.71
N PHE A 175 -17.63 -5.83 -15.05
CA PHE A 175 -18.78 -6.69 -15.35
C PHE A 175 -19.28 -6.50 -16.79
N ASN A 176 -19.84 -7.58 -17.35
CA ASN A 176 -20.65 -7.52 -18.56
C ASN A 176 -22.04 -6.94 -18.23
N ALA A 177 -22.82 -6.58 -19.26
CA ALA A 177 -24.16 -6.03 -19.10
C ALA A 177 -25.15 -6.97 -18.37
N ASP A 178 -24.90 -8.29 -18.40
CA ASP A 178 -25.69 -9.29 -17.67
C ASP A 178 -25.27 -9.47 -16.20
N GLY A 179 -24.28 -8.70 -15.74
CA GLY A 179 -23.75 -8.73 -14.37
C GLY A 179 -22.75 -9.86 -14.09
N THR A 180 -22.38 -10.67 -15.09
CA THR A 180 -21.27 -11.61 -15.00
C THR A 180 -19.93 -10.89 -15.08
N ASN A 181 -18.85 -11.53 -14.61
CA ASN A 181 -17.53 -10.93 -14.66
C ASN A 181 -17.05 -10.77 -16.12
N ALA A 182 -16.53 -9.58 -16.46
CA ALA A 182 -15.91 -9.32 -17.76
C ALA A 182 -14.47 -9.85 -17.82
N TYR A 183 -13.85 -10.07 -16.66
CA TYR A 183 -12.51 -10.58 -16.47
C TYR A 183 -12.52 -11.87 -15.64
N ASP A 184 -11.51 -12.71 -15.81
CA ASP A 184 -11.28 -13.87 -14.96
C ASP A 184 -10.49 -13.49 -13.70
N ILE A 185 -9.52 -12.59 -13.86
CA ILE A 185 -8.57 -12.21 -12.79
C ILE A 185 -8.45 -10.69 -12.73
N LEU A 186 -8.45 -10.15 -11.51
CA LEU A 186 -7.96 -8.80 -11.22
C LEU A 186 -6.66 -8.90 -10.41
N PHE A 187 -5.64 -8.16 -10.82
CA PHE A 187 -4.45 -7.93 -10.01
C PHE A 187 -4.51 -6.49 -9.48
N LEU A 188 -4.62 -6.35 -8.16
CA LEU A 188 -4.64 -5.07 -7.47
C LEU A 188 -3.25 -4.75 -6.92
N PHE A 189 -2.90 -3.47 -6.89
CA PHE A 189 -1.68 -2.96 -6.29
C PHE A 189 -2.04 -2.32 -4.94
N HIS A 190 -1.43 -1.18 -4.61
CA HIS A 190 -1.73 -0.45 -3.39
C HIS A 190 -3.04 0.37 -3.51
N ASN A 191 -4.16 -0.31 -3.76
CA ASN A 191 -5.51 0.27 -3.80
C ASN A 191 -6.00 0.54 -2.35
N GLU A 192 -5.35 1.48 -1.66
CA GLU A 192 -5.62 1.85 -0.26
C GLU A 192 -6.94 2.63 -0.12
N TYR A 193 -7.19 3.56 -1.03
CA TYR A 193 -8.40 4.38 -1.08
C TYR A 193 -9.35 3.85 -2.14
N VAL A 194 -10.55 3.45 -1.75
CA VAL A 194 -11.57 2.93 -2.66
C VAL A 194 -12.94 3.54 -2.36
N THR A 195 -13.85 3.54 -3.32
CA THR A 195 -15.25 3.90 -3.02
C THR A 195 -16.00 2.70 -2.42
N GLN A 196 -17.15 2.95 -1.79
CA GLN A 196 -18.05 1.87 -1.41
C GLN A 196 -18.51 1.06 -2.63
N ALA A 197 -18.75 1.69 -3.78
CA ALA A 197 -19.18 1.01 -4.99
C ALA A 197 -18.06 0.13 -5.58
N GLU A 198 -16.81 0.62 -5.60
CA GLU A 198 -15.64 -0.17 -5.96
C GLU A 198 -15.47 -1.38 -5.04
N TYR A 199 -15.52 -1.16 -3.71
CA TYR A 199 -15.41 -2.23 -2.73
C TYR A 199 -16.47 -3.32 -2.94
N ASP A 200 -17.73 -2.91 -3.13
CA ASP A 200 -18.84 -3.82 -3.40
C ASP A 200 -18.67 -4.57 -4.73
N ASN A 201 -18.14 -3.89 -5.75
CA ASN A 201 -17.85 -4.48 -7.06
C ASN A 201 -16.71 -5.51 -6.98
N LEU A 202 -15.62 -5.23 -6.25
CA LEU A 202 -14.54 -6.19 -6.03
C LEU A 202 -15.05 -7.44 -5.29
N LYS A 203 -15.82 -7.26 -4.22
CA LYS A 203 -16.43 -8.37 -3.47
C LYS A 203 -17.39 -9.19 -4.34
N LYS A 204 -18.23 -8.52 -5.15
CA LYS A 204 -19.13 -9.18 -6.11
C LYS A 204 -18.36 -9.95 -7.17
N PHE A 205 -17.27 -9.40 -7.69
CA PHE A 205 -16.41 -10.06 -8.67
C PHE A 205 -15.90 -11.42 -8.16
N VAL A 206 -15.36 -11.46 -6.93
CA VAL A 206 -14.95 -12.73 -6.31
C VAL A 206 -16.15 -13.64 -6.09
N THR A 207 -17.26 -13.11 -5.57
CA THR A 207 -18.49 -13.88 -5.33
C THR A 207 -19.01 -14.56 -6.60
N ASN A 208 -18.85 -13.90 -7.75
CA ASN A 208 -19.26 -14.39 -9.07
C ASN A 208 -18.33 -15.47 -9.66
N GLY A 209 -17.15 -15.70 -9.08
CA GLY A 209 -16.20 -16.71 -9.57
C GLY A 209 -14.88 -16.16 -10.10
N GLY A 210 -14.63 -14.87 -9.95
CA GLY A 210 -13.36 -14.27 -10.33
C GLY A 210 -12.27 -14.49 -9.28
N THR A 211 -11.01 -14.37 -9.69
CA THR A 211 -9.86 -14.38 -8.79
C THR A 211 -9.32 -12.97 -8.61
N ILE A 212 -9.12 -12.53 -7.36
CA ILE A 212 -8.36 -11.31 -7.08
C ILE A 212 -7.00 -11.68 -6.51
N VAL A 213 -5.94 -11.10 -7.08
CA VAL A 213 -4.60 -11.09 -6.51
C VAL A 213 -4.36 -9.70 -5.90
N PHE A 214 -4.24 -9.62 -4.58
CA PHE A 214 -3.79 -8.42 -3.88
C PHE A 214 -2.26 -8.47 -3.80
N GLY A 215 -1.63 -7.68 -4.66
CA GLY A 215 -0.17 -7.61 -4.78
C GLY A 215 0.51 -6.79 -3.70
N ASP A 216 -0.24 -6.07 -2.87
CA ASP A 216 0.30 -5.13 -1.90
C ASP A 216 -0.36 -5.26 -0.52
N GLY A 217 0.27 -4.67 0.49
CA GLY A 217 -0.30 -4.48 1.83
C GLY A 217 -1.17 -3.23 1.90
N ASN A 218 -1.91 -3.09 3.00
CA ASN A 218 -2.70 -1.90 3.33
C ASN A 218 -3.69 -1.52 2.20
N VAL A 219 -4.32 -2.53 1.60
CA VAL A 219 -5.34 -2.40 0.56
C VAL A 219 -6.73 -2.25 1.18
N LEU A 220 -7.62 -1.51 0.50
CA LEU A 220 -9.03 -1.30 0.90
C LEU A 220 -9.15 -0.70 2.30
N TYR A 221 -8.26 0.24 2.65
CA TYR A 221 -8.13 0.77 4.00
C TYR A 221 -9.10 1.92 4.28
N ALA A 222 -9.28 2.82 3.31
CA ALA A 222 -10.07 4.03 3.46
C ALA A 222 -11.13 4.19 2.37
N GLU A 223 -12.28 4.76 2.74
CA GLU A 223 -13.38 5.09 1.84
C GLU A 223 -13.27 6.53 1.34
N VAL A 224 -13.43 6.67 0.02
CA VAL A 224 -13.55 7.96 -0.67
C VAL A 224 -14.86 8.05 -1.46
N ALA A 225 -15.34 9.27 -1.62
CA ALA A 225 -16.41 9.61 -2.54
C ALA A 225 -15.76 10.03 -3.86
N TYR A 226 -16.11 9.35 -4.95
CA TYR A 226 -15.66 9.68 -6.30
C TYR A 226 -16.70 10.57 -6.99
N ASN A 227 -16.24 11.68 -7.56
CA ASN A 227 -17.04 12.55 -8.41
C ASN A 227 -16.60 12.41 -9.86
N GLN A 228 -17.43 11.74 -10.66
CA GLN A 228 -17.17 11.46 -12.06
C GLN A 228 -17.18 12.71 -12.94
N ASP A 229 -17.96 13.74 -12.60
CA ASP A 229 -18.11 14.94 -13.44
C ASP A 229 -16.84 15.77 -13.49
N ASN A 230 -16.05 15.76 -12.41
CA ASN A 230 -14.80 16.51 -12.29
C ASN A 230 -13.56 15.63 -12.05
N ASN A 231 -13.73 14.31 -12.10
CA ASN A 231 -12.68 13.31 -11.87
C ASN A 231 -11.88 13.55 -10.56
N THR A 232 -12.60 13.70 -9.45
CA THR A 232 -12.00 13.99 -8.13
C THR A 232 -12.46 13.02 -7.05
N ILE A 233 -11.67 12.92 -5.98
CA ILE A 233 -12.05 12.19 -4.76
C ILE A 233 -12.17 13.12 -3.55
N SER A 234 -13.04 12.74 -2.62
CA SER A 234 -13.11 13.34 -1.28
C SER A 234 -13.08 12.24 -0.22
N LEU A 235 -12.40 12.46 0.89
CA LEU A 235 -12.40 11.49 1.99
C LEU A 235 -13.84 11.28 2.51
N VAL A 236 -14.20 10.03 2.83
CA VAL A 236 -15.40 9.70 3.60
C VAL A 236 -14.98 9.26 4.99
N SER A 237 -14.16 8.21 5.08
CA SER A 237 -13.83 7.56 6.34
C SER A 237 -12.59 6.65 6.23
N GLY A 238 -11.74 6.61 7.25
CA GLY A 238 -10.49 5.84 7.28
C GLY A 238 -9.32 6.69 7.76
N HIS A 239 -8.16 6.08 8.01
CA HIS A 239 -6.98 6.76 8.58
C HIS A 239 -7.25 7.52 9.89
N ASN A 240 -8.19 7.03 10.72
CA ASN A 240 -8.67 7.66 11.94
C ASN A 240 -9.48 8.95 11.71
N TRP A 241 -9.98 9.17 10.49
CA TRP A 241 -10.75 10.35 10.13
C TRP A 241 -12.10 9.97 9.52
N ASN A 242 -13.10 10.80 9.81
CA ASN A 242 -14.34 10.91 9.07
C ASN A 242 -14.42 12.33 8.51
N PHE A 243 -15.02 12.50 7.34
CA PHE A 243 -15.23 13.81 6.73
C PHE A 243 -16.64 13.94 6.15
N ASP A 244 -17.31 15.05 6.43
CA ASP A 244 -18.68 15.32 5.94
C ASP A 244 -18.74 15.73 4.46
N GLN A 245 -17.58 15.74 3.78
CA GLN A 245 -17.40 16.20 2.39
C GLN A 245 -17.80 17.66 2.17
N LYS A 246 -17.92 18.45 3.25
CA LYS A 246 -18.25 19.87 3.21
C LYS A 246 -17.13 20.68 3.80
N ASN A 247 -16.94 20.61 5.11
CA ASN A 247 -16.00 21.44 5.83
C ASN A 247 -15.64 20.93 7.23
N THR A 248 -16.05 19.71 7.60
CA THR A 248 -15.89 19.22 8.96
C THR A 248 -15.31 17.82 8.95
N ALA A 249 -14.13 17.66 9.55
CA ALA A 249 -13.49 16.36 9.79
C ALA A 249 -13.47 16.04 11.29
N TRP A 250 -13.64 14.78 11.66
CA TRP A 250 -13.60 14.33 13.05
C TRP A 250 -13.01 12.92 13.16
N LYS A 251 -12.86 12.42 14.38
CA LYS A 251 -12.33 11.08 14.62
C LYS A 251 -13.15 10.01 13.90
N GLY A 252 -12.47 9.14 13.16
CA GLY A 252 -13.03 7.99 12.46
C GLY A 252 -12.31 6.68 12.80
N PRO A 253 -12.68 5.59 12.12
CA PRO A 253 -11.99 4.32 12.25
C PRO A 253 -10.59 4.40 11.62
N ALA A 254 -9.68 3.55 12.08
CA ALA A 254 -8.37 3.37 11.44
C ALA A 254 -8.58 2.77 10.03
N GLU A 255 -9.08 1.53 9.99
CA GLU A 255 -9.48 0.82 8.76
C GLU A 255 -11.00 0.85 8.61
N ARG A 256 -11.49 1.26 7.44
CA ARG A 256 -12.91 1.51 7.21
C ARG A 256 -13.77 0.24 7.15
N TRP A 257 -13.27 -0.82 6.52
CA TRP A 257 -13.98 -2.09 6.37
C TRP A 257 -13.34 -3.21 7.18
N LEU A 258 -12.84 -2.90 8.39
CA LEU A 258 -12.09 -3.84 9.23
C LEU A 258 -12.80 -5.21 9.37
N ASP A 259 -14.10 -5.20 9.62
CA ASP A 259 -14.89 -6.43 9.84
C ASP A 259 -15.29 -7.12 8.53
N GLU A 260 -15.53 -6.38 7.46
CA GLU A 260 -15.89 -6.97 6.17
C GLU A 260 -14.66 -7.52 5.43
N THR A 261 -13.54 -6.79 5.43
CA THR A 261 -12.30 -7.17 4.71
C THR A 261 -11.73 -8.47 5.28
N ARG A 262 -11.75 -8.67 6.61
CA ARG A 262 -11.36 -9.97 7.20
C ARG A 262 -12.20 -11.14 6.70
N GLU A 263 -13.47 -10.93 6.39
CA GLU A 263 -14.33 -12.05 5.99
C GLU A 263 -14.02 -12.51 4.57
N TRP A 264 -13.94 -11.59 3.61
CA TRP A 264 -13.84 -11.96 2.20
C TRP A 264 -12.44 -11.83 1.59
N VAL A 265 -11.59 -10.92 2.10
CA VAL A 265 -10.17 -10.84 1.72
C VAL A 265 -9.32 -11.76 2.59
N GLY A 266 -9.68 -11.92 3.85
CA GLY A 266 -9.02 -12.84 4.79
C GLY A 266 -7.95 -12.21 5.69
N SER A 267 -7.68 -10.91 5.53
CA SER A 267 -6.66 -10.17 6.28
C SER A 267 -7.07 -8.72 6.50
N ASN A 268 -6.35 -8.02 7.37
CA ASN A 268 -6.48 -6.58 7.64
C ASN A 268 -5.08 -5.96 7.77
N PHE A 269 -4.99 -4.63 7.80
CA PHE A 269 -3.71 -3.94 7.94
C PHE A 269 -3.06 -4.18 9.31
N LEU A 270 -1.76 -4.50 9.30
CA LEU A 270 -0.93 -4.59 10.50
C LEU A 270 -0.43 -3.18 10.85
N ASP A 271 -1.20 -2.45 11.66
CA ASP A 271 -0.87 -1.08 12.09
C ASP A 271 0.27 -1.08 13.14
N ILE A 272 1.47 -1.37 12.64
CA ILE A 272 2.74 -1.26 13.36
C ILE A 272 3.65 -0.34 12.53
N PRO A 273 4.15 0.78 13.09
CA PRO A 273 4.96 1.73 12.35
C PRO A 273 6.13 1.08 11.60
N ALA A 274 6.35 1.48 10.33
CA ALA A 274 7.42 0.96 9.47
C ALA A 274 8.84 1.11 10.06
N ASN A 275 9.05 2.05 10.99
CA ASN A 275 10.34 2.22 11.68
C ASN A 275 10.54 1.27 12.86
N TYR A 276 9.55 0.45 13.21
CA TYR A 276 9.68 -0.56 14.24
C TYR A 276 10.36 -1.81 13.66
N PRO A 277 11.38 -2.39 14.32
CA PRO A 277 12.15 -3.49 13.78
C PRO A 277 11.41 -4.83 13.94
N LEU A 278 10.31 -5.02 13.20
CA LEU A 278 9.68 -6.33 13.07
C LEU A 278 10.65 -7.31 12.41
N ARG A 279 10.53 -8.59 12.78
CA ARG A 279 11.37 -9.66 12.25
C ARG A 279 10.49 -10.68 11.54
N PHE A 280 10.87 -11.04 10.32
CA PHE A 280 10.30 -12.14 9.56
C PHE A 280 11.31 -13.28 9.55
N ASN A 281 11.03 -14.38 10.27
CA ASN A 281 11.98 -15.48 10.38
C ASN A 281 12.05 -16.34 9.11
N ASN A 282 10.95 -16.41 8.36
CA ASN A 282 10.91 -17.00 7.03
C ASN A 282 10.74 -15.88 6.00
N ASN A 283 11.85 -15.31 5.54
CA ASN A 283 11.86 -14.14 4.68
C ASN A 283 12.58 -14.42 3.34
N PRO A 284 11.94 -15.17 2.42
CA PRO A 284 12.58 -15.60 1.19
C PRO A 284 12.95 -14.45 0.25
N PHE A 285 12.33 -13.28 0.42
CA PHE A 285 12.53 -12.12 -0.46
C PHE A 285 13.44 -11.05 0.14
N ASN A 286 14.03 -11.32 1.33
CA ASN A 286 14.79 -10.33 2.09
C ASN A 286 14.00 -9.01 2.29
N TYR A 287 12.69 -9.13 2.51
CA TYR A 287 11.77 -8.02 2.73
C TYR A 287 12.08 -7.29 4.04
N THR A 288 11.96 -5.97 4.02
CA THR A 288 12.10 -5.13 5.23
C THR A 288 10.73 -4.62 5.62
N HIS A 289 10.44 -4.65 6.92
CA HIS A 289 9.19 -4.16 7.51
C HIS A 289 8.79 -2.81 6.93
N SER A 290 7.55 -2.70 6.47
CA SER A 290 6.96 -1.47 6.01
C SER A 290 5.45 -1.48 6.23
N GLU A 291 4.68 -2.02 5.28
CA GLU A 291 3.23 -2.17 5.38
C GLU A 291 2.84 -3.62 5.06
N GLU A 292 2.21 -4.29 6.03
CA GLU A 292 1.79 -5.68 5.87
C GLU A 292 0.32 -5.83 6.23
N ASN A 293 -0.26 -6.93 5.76
CA ASN A 293 -1.53 -7.39 6.28
C ASN A 293 -1.31 -8.59 7.19
N TYR A 294 -2.02 -8.62 8.32
CA TYR A 294 -2.08 -9.81 9.15
C TYR A 294 -3.31 -10.65 8.76
N VAL A 295 -3.14 -11.96 8.75
CA VAL A 295 -4.22 -12.93 8.53
C VAL A 295 -5.25 -12.78 9.65
N ALA A 296 -6.48 -12.44 9.27
CA ALA A 296 -7.59 -12.22 10.17
C ALA A 296 -8.67 -13.32 10.03
N ASN A 297 -8.57 -14.17 9.01
CA ASN A 297 -9.50 -15.27 8.76
C ASN A 297 -8.81 -16.63 8.93
N PRO A 298 -9.31 -17.52 9.80
CA PRO A 298 -8.69 -18.81 10.05
C PRO A 298 -8.83 -19.81 8.89
N ASN A 299 -9.69 -19.54 7.90
CA ASN A 299 -9.95 -20.44 6.78
C ASN A 299 -9.00 -20.23 5.59
N VAL A 300 -8.07 -19.28 5.68
CA VAL A 300 -7.08 -19.09 4.62
C VAL A 300 -6.16 -20.31 4.54
N LYS A 301 -5.75 -20.65 3.32
CA LYS A 301 -4.67 -21.59 3.06
C LYS A 301 -3.38 -20.81 2.89
N ILE A 302 -2.54 -20.86 3.91
CA ILE A 302 -1.23 -20.20 3.90
C ILE A 302 -0.32 -20.87 2.86
N LEU A 303 0.28 -20.06 2.00
CA LEU A 303 1.29 -20.46 1.02
C LEU A 303 2.70 -20.23 1.57
N ILE A 304 2.93 -19.07 2.20
CA ILE A 304 4.15 -18.73 2.93
C ILE A 304 3.73 -18.07 4.25
N ASP A 305 4.08 -18.66 5.39
CA ASP A 305 4.06 -17.97 6.68
C ASP A 305 5.40 -17.25 6.83
N TYR A 306 5.40 -15.92 6.95
CA TYR A 306 6.66 -15.16 7.10
C TYR A 306 7.24 -15.23 8.52
N GLU A 307 6.53 -15.92 9.43
CA GLU A 307 6.94 -16.15 10.81
C GLU A 307 7.28 -14.85 11.53
N LEU A 308 6.29 -13.95 11.57
CA LEU A 308 6.38 -12.65 12.23
C LEU A 308 6.76 -12.82 13.72
N ASP A 309 7.80 -12.11 14.13
CA ASP A 309 8.32 -12.06 15.48
C ASP A 309 8.67 -10.62 15.88
N ASN A 310 9.00 -10.43 17.15
CA ASN A 310 9.33 -9.14 17.76
C ASN A 310 8.18 -8.13 17.72
N VAL A 311 6.92 -8.60 17.72
CA VAL A 311 5.75 -7.69 17.82
C VAL A 311 5.80 -6.94 19.16
N PRO A 312 5.73 -5.60 19.16
CA PRO A 312 5.80 -4.81 20.39
C PRO A 312 4.66 -5.15 21.35
N ARG A 313 4.96 -5.31 22.64
CA ARG A 313 3.96 -5.64 23.67
C ARG A 313 2.81 -4.62 23.77
N TYR A 314 3.08 -3.35 23.46
CA TYR A 314 2.05 -2.31 23.45
C TYR A 314 1.07 -2.42 22.27
N SER A 315 1.44 -3.18 21.24
CA SER A 315 0.59 -3.55 20.10
C SER A 315 -0.22 -4.81 20.41
N GLY A 316 -0.84 -4.86 21.59
CA GLY A 316 -1.43 -6.07 22.18
C GLY A 316 -2.41 -6.83 21.29
N GLN A 317 -3.13 -6.13 20.41
CA GLN A 317 -4.05 -6.72 19.44
C GLN A 317 -3.37 -7.53 18.33
N TYR A 318 -2.08 -7.30 18.09
CA TYR A 318 -1.28 -7.97 17.07
C TYR A 318 -0.33 -9.03 17.66
N LEU A 319 -0.39 -9.30 18.98
CA LEU A 319 0.41 -10.36 19.58
C LEU A 319 -0.02 -11.72 19.02
N GLY A 320 0.91 -12.41 18.36
CA GLY A 320 0.64 -13.67 17.66
C GLY A 320 -0.04 -13.50 16.30
N ALA A 321 -0.11 -12.27 15.78
CA ALA A 321 -0.52 -12.01 14.41
C ALA A 321 0.39 -12.76 13.42
N LYS A 322 -0.20 -13.25 12.34
CA LYS A 322 0.52 -13.91 11.25
C LYS A 322 0.52 -12.99 10.05
N VAL A 323 1.69 -12.71 9.50
CA VAL A 323 1.83 -12.12 8.16
C VAL A 323 2.17 -13.27 7.24
N ALA A 324 1.42 -13.41 6.15
CA ALA A 324 1.54 -14.54 5.24
C ALA A 324 1.12 -14.17 3.83
N THR A 325 1.72 -14.84 2.84
CA THR A 325 1.07 -15.03 1.54
C THR A 325 0.08 -16.18 1.67
N TYR A 326 -1.14 -16.01 1.18
CA TYR A 326 -2.18 -17.02 1.29
C TYR A 326 -3.15 -16.99 0.11
N GLU A 327 -3.93 -18.08 -0.03
CA GLU A 327 -5.13 -18.12 -0.84
C GLU A 327 -6.36 -18.41 0.03
N MET A 328 -7.54 -17.96 -0.42
CA MET A 328 -8.80 -18.23 0.24
C MET A 328 -9.92 -18.28 -0.80
N ASP A 329 -10.77 -19.30 -0.74
CA ASP A 329 -11.97 -19.33 -1.56
C ASP A 329 -13.07 -18.45 -0.92
N TYR A 330 -13.77 -17.69 -1.73
CA TYR A 330 -14.88 -16.85 -1.29
C TYR A 330 -15.99 -16.82 -2.34
N GLY A 331 -17.22 -17.16 -1.92
CA GLY A 331 -18.32 -17.36 -2.86
C GLY A 331 -17.99 -18.45 -3.88
N LYS A 332 -17.96 -18.10 -5.17
CA LYS A 332 -17.55 -19.01 -6.25
C LYS A 332 -16.10 -18.79 -6.72
N GLY A 333 -15.42 -17.79 -6.17
CA GLY A 333 -14.13 -17.33 -6.64
C GLY A 333 -13.04 -17.45 -5.57
N LYS A 334 -11.95 -16.73 -5.77
CA LYS A 334 -10.73 -16.86 -4.97
C LYS A 334 -10.10 -15.51 -4.69
N VAL A 335 -9.51 -15.38 -3.51
CA VAL A 335 -8.56 -14.32 -3.16
C VAL A 335 -7.18 -14.93 -2.98
N ILE A 336 -6.17 -14.28 -3.55
CA ILE A 336 -4.76 -14.53 -3.28
C ILE A 336 -4.21 -13.20 -2.76
N HIS A 337 -3.54 -13.22 -1.61
CA HIS A 337 -3.00 -12.01 -1.00
C HIS A 337 -1.54 -12.24 -0.64
N LEU A 338 -0.64 -11.34 -1.05
CA LEU A 338 0.79 -11.48 -0.77
C LEU A 338 1.12 -11.18 0.69
N GLY A 339 0.38 -10.24 1.29
CA GLY A 339 0.48 -9.91 2.72
C GLY A 339 1.63 -8.97 3.06
N LEU A 340 2.45 -8.62 2.07
CA LEU A 340 3.58 -7.69 2.15
C LEU A 340 3.34 -6.46 1.28
N TRP A 341 4.17 -5.43 1.50
CA TRP A 341 4.25 -4.26 0.61
C TRP A 341 4.98 -4.61 -0.71
N GLY A 342 4.32 -5.38 -1.59
CA GLY A 342 4.93 -6.08 -2.70
C GLY A 342 5.67 -5.18 -3.70
N HIS A 343 5.28 -3.91 -3.85
CA HIS A 343 5.99 -3.02 -4.78
C HIS A 343 7.44 -2.73 -4.35
N MET A 344 7.77 -2.83 -3.06
CA MET A 344 9.15 -2.72 -2.56
C MET A 344 10.04 -3.87 -3.05
N LEU A 345 9.42 -4.98 -3.47
CA LEU A 345 10.08 -6.17 -3.97
C LEU A 345 10.07 -6.25 -5.51
N ALA A 346 9.58 -5.23 -6.22
CA ALA A 346 9.44 -5.26 -7.69
C ALA A 346 10.76 -5.46 -8.46
N LEU A 347 11.91 -5.23 -7.83
CA LEU A 347 13.24 -5.48 -8.40
C LEU A 347 13.95 -6.70 -7.79
N ASN A 348 13.27 -7.45 -6.91
CA ASN A 348 13.81 -8.66 -6.30
C ASN A 348 13.52 -9.87 -7.22
N GLU A 349 14.58 -10.58 -7.63
CA GLU A 349 14.49 -11.70 -8.56
C GLU A 349 13.71 -12.89 -7.97
N ASP A 350 13.94 -13.23 -6.70
CA ASP A 350 13.23 -14.33 -6.02
C ASP A 350 11.72 -14.05 -5.90
N PHE A 351 11.35 -12.78 -5.67
CA PHE A 351 9.96 -12.35 -5.64
C PHE A 351 9.32 -12.39 -7.03
N ALA A 352 10.02 -11.91 -8.06
CA ALA A 352 9.56 -12.01 -9.44
C ALA A 352 9.37 -13.48 -9.87
N GLU A 353 10.32 -14.36 -9.51
CA GLU A 353 10.21 -15.80 -9.76
C GLU A 353 9.02 -16.41 -9.01
N TYR A 354 8.81 -16.04 -7.75
CA TYR A 354 7.65 -16.49 -6.98
C TYR A 354 6.31 -16.04 -7.59
N LEU A 355 6.22 -14.80 -8.04
CA LEU A 355 5.04 -14.32 -8.77
C LEU A 355 4.82 -15.13 -10.05
N ASN A 356 5.87 -15.37 -10.82
CA ASN A 356 5.79 -16.04 -12.11
C ASN A 356 5.44 -17.53 -12.00
N ASN A 357 6.06 -18.22 -11.05
CA ASN A 357 6.01 -19.67 -10.95
C ASN A 357 4.93 -20.17 -9.97
N VAL A 358 4.47 -19.32 -9.05
CA VAL A 358 3.48 -19.69 -8.03
C VAL A 358 2.21 -18.86 -8.13
N ILE A 359 2.30 -17.54 -7.98
CA ILE A 359 1.10 -16.70 -7.82
C ILE A 359 0.29 -16.60 -9.11
N ILE A 360 0.93 -16.34 -10.26
CA ILE A 360 0.23 -16.24 -11.54
C ILE A 360 -0.41 -17.58 -11.92
N PRO A 361 0.31 -18.72 -11.92
CA PRO A 361 -0.29 -20.03 -12.15
C PRO A 361 -1.46 -20.32 -11.20
N LEU A 362 -1.32 -20.00 -9.91
CA LEU A 362 -2.39 -20.18 -8.93
C LEU A 362 -3.62 -19.30 -9.27
N SER A 363 -3.40 -18.07 -9.73
CA SER A 363 -4.49 -17.16 -10.13
C SER A 363 -5.26 -17.65 -11.37
N LEU A 364 -4.59 -18.40 -12.25
CA LEU A 364 -5.16 -18.95 -13.49
C LEU A 364 -5.96 -20.22 -13.26
N ASN A 365 -5.64 -20.96 -12.19
CA ASN A 365 -6.34 -22.17 -11.81
C ASN A 365 -7.78 -21.87 -11.35
N LYS A 366 -8.71 -22.74 -11.73
CA LYS A 366 -10.07 -22.66 -11.21
C LYS A 366 -10.08 -23.09 -9.74
N THR A 367 -10.99 -22.52 -8.96
CA THR A 367 -11.34 -23.03 -7.63
C THR A 367 -11.75 -24.50 -7.74
N SER A 368 -11.23 -25.33 -6.83
CA SER A 368 -11.51 -26.77 -6.74
C SER A 368 -12.90 -27.09 -6.24
#